data_AF-A0A920NYE6-F1
#
_entry.id   AF-A0A920NYE6-F1
#
_cell.length_a   1.000
_cell.length_b   1.000
_cell.length_c   1.000
_cell.angle_alpha   90.00
_cell.angle_beta   90.00
_cell.angle_gamma   90.00
#
_symmetry.space_group_name_H-M   'P 1'
#
loop_
_entity.id
_entity.type
_entity.pdbx_description
1 polymer ?
#
loop_
_entity_poly.entity_id
_entity_poly.type
_entity_poly.pdbx_seq_one_letter_code
_entity_poly.pdbx_strand_id
1 'polypeptide(L)' 'MSGNIGTPVLDTLDKKQDISIVELSSFHLEHIKNLKSDIGVLLNVEQDHLDRHHSFESYKKVKEKVLFGCSVGLL' A
#
# COMPACT_ATOMS: atom_id res chain seq x y z
N MET A 1 1.49 13.75 -3.00
CA MET A 1 1.98 12.39 -2.69
C MET A 1 2.16 12.30 -1.19
N SER A 2 1.66 11.24 -0.57
CA SER A 2 1.69 11.01 0.88
C SER A 2 1.86 9.53 1.20
N GLY A 3 2.02 9.18 2.46
CA GLY A 3 2.11 7.78 2.91
C GLY A 3 3.43 7.45 3.56
N ASN A 4 4.04 6.33 3.18
CA ASN A 4 5.29 5.83 3.75
C ASN A 4 6.50 6.74 3.39
N ILE A 5 6.48 7.39 2.23
CA ILE A 5 7.40 8.45 1.84
C ILE A 5 6.65 9.79 1.74
N GLY A 6 7.30 10.85 2.23
CA GLY A 6 6.79 12.22 2.14
C GLY A 6 5.90 12.59 3.33
N THR A 7 4.79 13.26 3.05
CA THR A 7 3.87 13.71 4.10
C THR A 7 3.06 12.52 4.63
N PRO A 8 2.94 12.34 5.96
CA PRO A 8 2.04 11.34 6.54
C PRO A 8 0.63 11.49 5.98
N VAL A 9 -0.03 10.38 5.65
CA VAL A 9 -1.34 10.42 4.95
C VAL A 9 -2.40 11.18 5.76
N LEU A 10 -2.34 11.09 7.09
CA LEU A 10 -3.29 11.73 8.00
C LEU A 10 -3.20 13.27 7.96
N ASP A 11 -2.01 13.82 7.70
CA ASP A 11 -1.79 15.28 7.60
C ASP A 11 -2.33 15.86 6.28
N THR A 12 -2.92 15.01 5.43
CA THR A 12 -3.46 15.39 4.13
C THR A 12 -4.99 15.26 4.04
N LEU A 13 -5.65 14.76 5.09
CA LEU A 13 -7.09 14.49 5.10
C LEU A 13 -7.96 15.74 4.90
N ASP A 14 -7.57 16.85 5.52
CA ASP A 14 -8.34 18.11 5.43
C ASP A 14 -8.02 18.92 4.17
N LYS A 15 -7.06 18.46 3.36
CA LYS A 15 -6.68 19.14 2.12
C LYS A 15 -7.65 18.73 1.01
N LYS A 16 -8.21 19.71 0.31
CA LYS A 16 -8.92 19.45 -0.96
C LYS A 16 -7.91 18.99 -2.01
N GLN A 17 -8.08 17.76 -2.48
CA GLN A 17 -7.25 17.17 -3.55
C GLN A 17 -8.19 16.50 -4.53
N ASP A 18 -7.97 16.73 -5.83
CA ASP A 18 -8.71 16.01 -6.87
C ASP A 18 -8.20 14.56 -6.98
N ILE A 19 -6.91 14.34 -6.69
CA ILE A 19 -6.24 13.04 -6.74
C ILE A 19 -5.31 12.90 -5.54
N SER A 20 -5.43 11.77 -4.83
CA SER A 20 -4.50 11.37 -3.77
C SER A 20 -3.60 10.23 -4.25
N ILE A 21 -2.29 10.46 -4.27
CA ILE A 21 -1.28 9.43 -4.55
C ILE A 21 -0.67 9.03 -3.21
N VAL A 22 -0.93 7.80 -2.79
CA VAL A 22 -0.49 7.27 -1.49
C VAL A 22 0.46 6.10 -1.71
N GLU A 23 1.67 6.20 -1.15
CA GLU A 23 2.63 5.09 -1.13
C GLU A 23 2.49 4.30 0.17
N LEU A 24 2.37 2.98 0.06
CA LEU A 24 2.11 2.07 1.18
C LEU A 24 3.20 1.01 1.27
N SER A 25 3.86 0.92 2.42
CA SER A 25 4.79 -0.16 2.74
C SER A 25 4.04 -1.44 3.12
N SER A 26 4.75 -2.57 3.14
CA SER A 26 4.21 -3.84 3.64
C SER A 26 3.76 -3.73 5.10
N PHE A 27 4.43 -2.92 5.91
CA PHE A 27 4.05 -2.65 7.31
C PHE A 27 2.69 -1.98 7.41
N HIS A 28 2.38 -1.01 6.54
CA HIS A 28 1.04 -0.41 6.51
C HIS A 28 -0.01 -1.43 6.05
N LEU A 29 0.26 -2.17 4.98
CA LEU A 29 -0.66 -3.17 4.42
C LEU A 29 -0.92 -4.36 5.36
N GLU A 30 0.02 -4.68 6.26
CA GLU A 30 -0.18 -5.68 7.30
C GLU A 30 -1.38 -5.33 8.20
N HIS A 31 -1.50 -4.05 8.58
CA HIS A 31 -2.53 -3.56 9.50
C HIS A 31 -3.82 -3.10 8.83
N ILE A 32 -3.79 -2.84 7.51
CA ILE A 32 -4.98 -2.45 6.76
C ILE A 32 -5.86 -3.68 6.51
N LYS A 33 -7.11 -3.62 7.00
CA LYS A 33 -8.13 -4.66 6.76
C LYS A 33 -8.87 -4.45 5.44
N ASN A 34 -9.25 -3.20 5.18
CA ASN A 34 -9.99 -2.80 3.98
C ASN A 34 -9.35 -1.54 3.42
N LEU A 35 -8.72 -1.66 2.25
CA LEU A 35 -8.29 -0.53 1.43
C LEU A 35 -9.32 -0.38 0.31
N LYS A 36 -9.86 0.82 0.12
CA LYS A 36 -10.67 1.14 -1.06
C LYS A 36 -9.96 2.23 -1.83
N SER A 37 -9.69 1.98 -3.10
CA SER A 37 -9.06 2.95 -4.00
C SER A 37 -9.63 2.81 -5.41
N ASP A 38 -9.49 3.85 -6.21
CA ASP A 38 -9.83 3.74 -7.63
C ASP A 38 -8.79 2.89 -8.37
N ILE A 39 -7.52 3.05 -8.01
CA ILE A 39 -6.38 2.36 -8.61
C ILE A 39 -5.51 1.76 -7.51
N GLY A 40 -5.14 0.48 -7.67
CA GLY A 40 -4.10 -0.20 -6.90
C GLY A 40 -2.93 -0.56 -7.82
N VAL A 41 -1.70 -0.34 -7.38
CA VAL A 41 -0.49 -0.62 -8.17
C VAL A 41 0.49 -1.42 -7.34
N LEU A 42 0.91 -2.56 -7.85
CA LEU A 42 2.02 -3.35 -7.35
C LEU A 42 3.13 -3.35 -8.41
N LEU A 43 4.24 -2.67 -8.16
CA LEU A 43 5.28 -2.46 -9.19
C LEU A 43 6.17 -3.68 -9.41
N ASN A 44 6.62 -4.30 -8.32
CA ASN A 44 7.44 -5.51 -8.31
C ASN A 44 7.42 -6.09 -6.88
N VAL A 45 7.80 -7.37 -6.77
CA VAL A 45 7.94 -8.05 -5.48
C VAL A 45 9.20 -8.91 -5.51
N GLU A 46 10.20 -8.50 -4.74
CA GLU A 46 11.46 -9.22 -4.51
C GLU A 46 11.65 -9.51 -3.03
N GLN A 47 12.64 -10.34 -2.66
CA GLN A 47 12.86 -10.70 -1.26
C GLN A 47 13.33 -9.49 -0.46
N ASP A 48 12.54 -9.13 0.56
CA ASP A 48 12.84 -8.05 1.49
C ASP A 48 12.08 -8.29 2.81
N HIS A 49 12.52 -7.66 3.90
CA HIS A 49 11.86 -7.67 5.21
C HIS A 49 11.43 -9.07 5.74
N LEU A 50 12.21 -10.12 5.46
CA LEU A 50 11.89 -11.50 5.85
C LEU A 50 11.97 -11.72 7.38
N ASP A 51 12.72 -10.89 8.08
CA ASP A 51 12.77 -10.82 9.55
C ASP A 51 11.40 -10.48 10.15
N ARG A 52 10.63 -9.61 9.49
CA ARG A 52 9.27 -9.22 9.87
C ARG A 52 8.23 -10.21 9.36
N HIS A 53 8.32 -10.58 8.08
CA HIS A 53 7.25 -11.33 7.38
C HIS A 53 7.44 -12.85 7.40
N HIS A 54 8.53 -13.35 7.97
CA HIS A 54 8.92 -14.77 8.13
C HIS A 54 9.22 -15.54 6.82
N SER A 55 8.56 -15.20 5.71
CA SER A 55 8.80 -15.81 4.40
C SER A 55 8.48 -14.85 3.26
N PHE A 56 9.07 -15.11 2.10
CA PHE A 56 8.79 -14.34 0.89
C PHE A 56 7.31 -14.43 0.48
N GLU A 57 6.69 -15.62 0.60
CA GLU A 57 5.27 -15.83 0.31
C GLU A 57 4.36 -14.98 1.21
N SER A 58 4.69 -14.87 2.50
CA SER A 58 3.97 -14.03 3.43
C SER A 58 4.11 -12.54 3.07
N TYR A 59 5.34 -12.09 2.79
CA TYR A 59 5.61 -10.72 2.36
C TYR A 59 4.85 -10.36 1.08
N LYS A 60 4.89 -11.25 0.08
CA LYS A 60 4.18 -11.10 -1.19
C LYS A 60 2.68 -10.96 -0.97
N LYS A 61 2.08 -11.86 -0.16
CA LYS A 61 0.64 -11.80 0.18
C LYS A 61 0.27 -10.50 0.88
N VAL A 62 1.13 -9.98 1.75
CA VAL A 62 0.91 -8.68 2.40
C VAL A 62 0.92 -7.55 1.37
N LYS A 63 1.86 -7.54 0.42
CA LYS A 63 1.92 -6.53 -0.64
C LYS A 63 0.74 -6.59 -1.61
N GLU A 64 0.29 -7.80 -1.98
CA GLU A 64 -0.87 -8.00 -2.87
C GLU A 64 -2.15 -7.34 -2.34
N LYS A 65 -2.26 -7.11 -1.03
CA LYS A 65 -3.40 -6.38 -0.43
C LYS A 65 -3.60 -4.98 -1.00
N VAL A 66 -2.58 -4.34 -1.60
CA VAL A 66 -2.74 -3.03 -2.26
C VAL A 66 -3.71 -3.09 -3.45
N LEU A 67 -3.93 -4.29 -4.00
CA LEU A 67 -4.83 -4.56 -5.11
C LEU A 67 -6.23 -5.00 -4.65
N PHE A 68 -6.45 -5.14 -3.35
CA PHE A 68 -7.73 -5.60 -2.82
C PHE A 68 -8.67 -4.42 -2.66
N GLY A 69 -9.88 -4.55 -3.21
CA GLY A 69 -10.91 -3.51 -3.11
C GLY A 69 -10.67 -2.29 -3.99
N CYS A 70 -9.68 -2.34 -4.90
CA CYS A 70 -9.50 -1.32 -5.92
C CYS A 70 -10.41 -1.55 -7.13
N SER A 71 -10.86 -0.48 -7.78
CA SER A 71 -11.64 -0.59 -9.03
C SER A 71 -10.78 -1.13 -10.19
N VAL A 72 -9.52 -0.70 -10.27
CA VAL A 72 -8.53 -1.17 -11.26
C VAL A 72 -7.24 -1.55 -10.54
N GLY A 73 -6.78 -2.78 -10.75
CA GLY A 73 -5.51 -3.28 -10.25
C GLY A 73 -4.46 -3.38 -11.36
N LEU A 74 -3.26 -2.88 -11.09
CA LEU A 74 -2.08 -2.98 -11.96
C LEU A 74 -0.99 -3.77 -11.23
N LEU A 75 -0.42 -4.75 -11.93
CA LEU A 75 0.52 -5.74 -11.39
C LEU A 75 1.79 -5.78 -12.23
#